data_AF-A0A3D0Y9D7-F1
#
_entry.id   AF-A0A3D0Y9D7-F1
#
_cell.length_a   1.000
_cell.length_b   1.000
_cell.length_c   1.000
_cell.angle_alpha   90.00
_cell.angle_beta   90.00
_cell.angle_gamma   90.00
#
_symmetry.space_group_name_H-M   'P 1'
#
loop_
_entity.id
_entity.type
_entity.pdbx_description
1 polymer ?
#
loop_
_entity_poly.entity_id
_entity_poly.type
_entity_poly.pdbx_seq_one_letter_code
_entity_poly.pdbx_strand_id
1 'polypeptide(L)'
;MVKKMIEVDENENMYETLKFVLEDLTKQSKDIKNAYKHMYDNCKEYDKDIFQRMYTNGVKHYKMLKELLKILYKIDYNDTNETIKSYKKYDSEKCIMDTYDMLDDYTKLYTNIEDKDGYKDMIFEIIQDLQKNISMLNLVYMGEE
;
A
#
# COMPACT_ATOMS: atom_id res chain seq x y z
N MET A 1 37.87 13.23 30.60
CA MET A 1 37.11 12.44 29.60
C MET A 1 35.94 13.28 29.14
N VAL A 2 36.00 13.85 27.94
CA VAL A 2 34.89 14.61 27.36
C VAL A 2 33.92 13.59 26.77
N LYS A 3 32.70 13.50 27.32
CA LYS A 3 31.58 12.79 26.69
C LYS A 3 31.34 13.48 25.35
N LYS A 4 31.68 12.83 24.24
CA LYS A 4 31.17 13.23 22.92
C LYS A 4 29.65 13.13 22.98
N MET A 5 28.95 14.26 23.05
CA MET A 5 27.54 14.31 22.67
C MET A 5 27.49 13.92 21.20
N ILE A 6 26.85 12.79 20.92
CA ILE A 6 26.45 12.45 19.56
C ILE A 6 25.31 13.42 19.28
N GLU A 7 25.60 14.51 18.57
CA GLU A 7 24.56 15.29 17.90
C GLU A 7 24.00 14.39 16.81
N VAL A 8 22.89 13.72 17.11
CA VAL A 8 22.10 13.01 16.11
C VAL A 8 21.31 14.09 15.39
N ASP A 9 21.58 14.30 14.10
CA ASP A 9 20.76 15.19 13.27
C ASP A 9 19.38 14.57 13.12
N GLU A 10 18.40 15.12 13.85
CA GLU A 10 17.01 14.64 13.85
C GLU A 10 16.40 14.65 12.44
N ASN A 11 16.90 15.52 11.54
CA ASN A 11 16.42 15.60 10.17
C ASN A 11 16.92 14.43 9.30
N GLU A 12 18.17 14.01 9.48
CA GLU A 12 18.75 12.89 8.73
C GLU A 12 18.06 11.57 9.13
N ASN A 13 17.81 11.38 10.43
CA ASN A 13 17.11 10.21 10.96
C ASN A 13 15.64 10.14 10.47
N MET A 14 14.95 11.28 10.42
CA MET A 14 13.58 11.35 9.89
C MET A 14 13.53 11.06 8.38
N TYR A 15 14.50 11.55 7.61
CA TYR A 15 14.60 11.31 6.17
C TYR A 15 14.80 9.82 5.85
N GLU A 16 15.70 9.15 6.57
CA GLU A 16 15.91 7.70 6.43
C GLU A 16 14.66 6.91 6.85
N THR A 17 14.00 7.31 7.94
CA THR A 17 12.77 6.67 8.40
C THR A 17 11.66 6.74 7.34
N LEU A 18 11.44 7.93 6.75
CA LEU A 18 10.42 8.10 5.71
C LEU A 18 10.72 7.27 4.46
N LYS A 19 12.00 7.17 4.09
CA LYS A 19 12.44 6.31 2.99
C LYS A 19 12.06 4.85 3.24
N PHE A 20 12.38 4.31 4.41
CA PHE A 20 12.06 2.93 4.75
C PHE A 20 10.56 2.67 4.76
N VAL A 21 9.77 3.60 5.32
CA VAL A 21 8.31 3.48 5.32
C VAL A 21 7.78 3.48 3.89
N LEU A 22 8.27 4.35 3.01
CA LEU A 22 7.80 4.42 1.64
C LEU A 22 8.19 3.17 0.82
N GLU A 23 9.38 2.61 1.03
CA GLU A 23 9.79 1.34 0.43
C GLU A 23 8.89 0.18 0.88
N ASP A 24 8.54 0.14 2.17
CA ASP A 24 7.62 -0.86 2.71
C ASP A 24 6.21 -0.71 2.15
N LEU A 25 5.64 0.51 2.14
CA LEU A 25 4.33 0.77 1.54
C LEU A 25 4.28 0.47 0.04
N THR A 26 5.38 0.69 -0.68
CA THR A 26 5.51 0.31 -2.10
C THR A 26 5.43 -1.20 -2.26
N LYS A 27 6.10 -1.95 -1.37
CA LYS A 27 6.01 -3.41 -1.33
C LYS A 27 4.59 -3.88 -1.01
N GLN A 28 3.97 -3.33 0.04
CA GLN A 28 2.59 -3.65 0.41
C GLN A 28 1.60 -3.37 -0.74
N SER A 29 1.77 -2.24 -1.43
CA SER A 29 0.95 -1.89 -2.59
C SER A 29 1.13 -2.88 -3.76
N LYS A 30 2.35 -3.37 -3.98
CA LYS A 30 2.59 -4.46 -4.96
C LYS A 30 1.84 -5.73 -4.56
N ASP A 31 1.94 -6.12 -3.29
CA ASP A 31 1.33 -7.34 -2.76
C ASP A 31 -0.21 -7.28 -2.89
N ILE A 32 -0.84 -6.20 -2.46
CA ILE A 32 -2.30 -6.07 -2.55
C ILE A 32 -2.79 -6.02 -4.00
N LYS A 33 -2.05 -5.34 -4.88
CA LYS A 33 -2.35 -5.31 -6.32
C LYS A 33 -2.38 -6.72 -6.89
N ASN A 34 -1.40 -7.55 -6.50
CA ASN A 34 -1.35 -8.94 -6.94
C ASN A 34 -2.46 -9.79 -6.32
N ALA A 35 -2.84 -9.51 -5.06
CA ALA A 35 -4.00 -10.14 -4.41
C ALA A 35 -5.30 -9.84 -5.18
N TYR A 36 -5.56 -8.57 -5.49
CA TYR A 36 -6.74 -8.18 -6.27
C TYR A 36 -6.76 -8.79 -7.65
N LYS A 37 -5.60 -8.89 -8.32
CA LYS A 37 -5.49 -9.61 -9.59
C LYS A 37 -5.88 -11.07 -9.43
N HIS A 38 -5.34 -11.74 -8.42
CA HIS A 38 -5.65 -13.14 -8.16
C HIS A 38 -7.15 -13.33 -7.89
N MET A 39 -7.77 -12.46 -7.10
CA MET A 39 -9.21 -12.52 -6.84
C MET A 39 -10.01 -12.29 -8.12
N TYR A 40 -9.65 -11.29 -8.94
CA TYR A 40 -10.28 -11.06 -10.24
C TYR A 40 -10.23 -12.32 -11.13
N ASP A 41 -9.06 -12.98 -11.20
CA ASP A 41 -8.86 -14.15 -12.04
C ASP A 41 -9.65 -15.39 -11.54
N ASN A 42 -10.09 -15.43 -10.27
CA ASN A 42 -10.69 -16.61 -9.63
C ASN A 42 -12.10 -16.39 -9.04
N CYS A 43 -12.62 -15.16 -9.04
CA CYS A 43 -13.93 -14.83 -8.50
C CYS A 43 -15.08 -15.30 -9.41
N LYS A 44 -16.30 -15.22 -8.89
CA LYS A 44 -17.52 -15.46 -9.67
C LYS A 44 -17.76 -14.27 -10.62
N GLU A 45 -18.47 -14.50 -11.72
CA GLU A 45 -18.66 -13.47 -12.76
C GLU A 45 -19.28 -12.18 -12.23
N TYR A 46 -20.20 -12.27 -11.26
CA TYR A 46 -20.86 -11.10 -10.68
C TYR A 46 -19.92 -10.22 -9.81
N ASP A 47 -18.80 -10.76 -9.34
CA ASP A 47 -17.80 -10.04 -8.53
C ASP A 47 -16.66 -9.46 -9.38
N LYS A 48 -16.57 -9.81 -10.67
CA LYS A 48 -15.44 -9.42 -11.52
C LYS A 48 -15.25 -7.93 -11.63
N ASP A 49 -16.33 -7.16 -11.79
CA ASP A 49 -16.26 -5.70 -11.92
C ASP A 49 -15.67 -5.07 -10.64
N ILE A 50 -16.00 -5.64 -9.47
CA ILE A 50 -15.48 -5.21 -8.18
C ILE A 50 -13.96 -5.44 -8.14
N PHE A 51 -13.51 -6.67 -8.40
CA PHE A 51 -12.08 -6.98 -8.34
C PHE A 51 -11.27 -6.34 -9.46
N GLN A 52 -11.86 -6.11 -10.64
CA GLN A 52 -11.22 -5.36 -11.73
C GLN A 52 -10.95 -3.91 -11.32
N ARG A 53 -11.94 -3.26 -10.68
CA ARG A 53 -11.77 -1.92 -10.13
C ARG A 53 -10.68 -1.88 -9.07
N MET A 54 -10.70 -2.82 -8.12
CA MET A 54 -9.68 -2.91 -7.07
C MET A 54 -8.28 -3.11 -7.65
N TYR A 55 -8.14 -4.01 -8.63
CA TYR A 55 -6.88 -4.22 -9.32
C TYR A 55 -6.39 -2.96 -10.03
N THR A 56 -7.29 -2.23 -10.71
CA THR A 56 -6.97 -0.96 -11.37
C THR A 56 -6.47 0.08 -10.38
N ASN A 57 -7.14 0.21 -9.23
CA ASN A 57 -6.71 1.08 -8.14
C ASN A 57 -5.34 0.65 -7.58
N GLY A 58 -5.15 -0.65 -7.30
CA GLY A 58 -3.86 -1.17 -6.81
C GLY A 58 -2.71 -0.93 -7.79
N VAL A 59 -2.94 -1.05 -9.10
CA VAL A 59 -1.95 -0.70 -10.13
C VAL A 59 -1.60 0.78 -10.08
N LYS A 60 -2.61 1.65 -9.92
CA LYS A 60 -2.41 3.09 -9.82
C LYS A 60 -1.60 3.44 -8.57
N HIS A 61 -2.01 2.96 -7.40
CA HIS A 61 -1.34 3.20 -6.11
C HIS A 61 0.13 2.78 -6.18
N TYR A 62 0.40 1.58 -6.71
CA TYR A 62 1.75 1.07 -6.85
C TYR A 62 2.62 1.96 -7.74
N LYS A 63 2.08 2.46 -8.86
CA LYS A 63 2.80 3.40 -9.74
C LYS A 63 3.11 4.72 -9.04
N MET A 64 2.14 5.28 -8.33
CA MET A 64 2.31 6.55 -7.59
C MET A 64 3.45 6.44 -6.57
N LEU A 65 3.53 5.34 -5.83
CA LEU A 65 4.56 5.13 -4.80
C LEU A 65 5.95 4.88 -5.40
N LYS A 66 6.03 4.12 -6.49
CA LYS A 66 7.30 3.95 -7.23
C LYS A 66 7.83 5.30 -7.73
N GLU A 67 6.94 6.10 -8.30
CA GLU A 67 7.29 7.44 -8.78
C GLU A 67 7.74 8.32 -7.61
N LEU A 68 7.06 8.23 -6.47
CA LEU A 68 7.43 8.96 -5.26
C LEU A 68 8.82 8.57 -4.74
N LEU A 69 9.14 7.27 -4.66
CA LEU A 69 10.48 6.78 -4.30
C LEU A 69 11.56 7.31 -5.24
N LYS A 70 11.25 7.39 -6.53
CA LYS A 70 12.17 7.89 -7.54
C LYS A 70 12.38 9.39 -7.41
N ILE A 71 11.32 10.17 -7.19
CA ILE A 71 11.40 11.63 -7.06
C ILE A 71 12.16 12.01 -5.78
N LEU A 72 11.79 11.41 -4.65
CA LEU A 72 12.34 11.77 -3.35
C LEU A 72 13.74 11.21 -3.10
N TYR A 73 13.96 9.94 -3.44
CA TYR A 73 15.15 9.21 -3.02
C TYR A 73 16.03 8.76 -4.17
N LYS A 74 15.63 9.03 -5.43
CA LYS A 74 16.30 8.54 -6.65
C LYS A 74 16.42 7.01 -6.69
N ILE A 75 15.47 6.32 -6.07
CA ILE A 75 15.43 4.86 -6.01
C ILE A 75 14.56 4.35 -7.15
N ASP A 76 15.15 3.52 -8.01
CA ASP A 76 14.38 2.75 -9.00
C ASP A 76 13.97 1.42 -8.36
N TYR A 77 12.74 1.37 -7.85
CA TYR A 77 12.24 0.20 -7.14
C TYR A 77 12.01 -0.95 -8.14
N ASN A 78 12.95 -1.90 -8.15
CA ASN A 78 12.93 -3.06 -9.02
C ASN A 78 12.23 -4.26 -8.36
N ASP A 79 11.42 -4.95 -9.15
CA ASP A 79 10.53 -6.02 -8.71
C ASP A 79 11.23 -7.33 -8.30
N THR A 80 12.56 -7.37 -8.25
CA THR A 80 13.36 -8.61 -8.31
C THR A 80 13.41 -9.44 -7.02
N ASN A 81 13.01 -8.90 -5.87
CA ASN A 81 12.95 -9.67 -4.61
C ASN A 81 11.51 -10.01 -4.26
N GLU A 82 10.94 -10.94 -5.03
CA GLU A 82 9.55 -11.37 -4.87
C GLU A 82 9.43 -12.37 -3.71
N THR A 83 8.81 -11.93 -2.62
CA THR A 83 8.06 -12.86 -1.79
C THR A 83 6.67 -12.92 -2.41
N ILE A 84 6.42 -13.87 -3.31
CA ILE A 84 5.06 -14.10 -3.82
C ILE A 84 4.25 -14.58 -2.62
N LYS A 85 3.49 -13.70 -1.97
CA LYS A 85 2.38 -14.12 -1.10
C LYS A 85 1.37 -14.80 -2.03
N SER A 86 1.49 -16.12 -2.17
CA SER A 86 0.57 -16.90 -2.98
C SER A 86 -0.77 -16.99 -2.25
N TYR A 87 -1.79 -16.34 -2.77
CA TYR A 87 -3.16 -16.75 -2.50
C TYR A 87 -3.33 -18.13 -3.14
N LYS A 88 -3.48 -19.17 -2.33
CA LYS A 88 -3.63 -20.56 -2.81
C LYS A 88 -5.05 -20.85 -3.30
N LYS A 89 -6.02 -20.01 -2.93
CA LYS A 89 -7.44 -20.10 -3.27
C LYS A 89 -8.03 -18.68 -3.27
N TYR A 90 -9.16 -18.51 -3.96
CA TYR A 90 -10.08 -17.40 -3.74
C TYR A 90 -10.48 -17.35 -2.25
N ASP A 91 -10.17 -16.22 -1.61
CA ASP A 91 -10.24 -15.99 -0.16
C ASP A 91 -10.49 -14.49 0.08
N SER A 92 -11.77 -14.12 0.05
CA SER A 92 -12.22 -12.74 0.21
C SER A 92 -11.96 -12.21 1.61
N GLU A 93 -12.08 -13.05 2.66
CA GLU A 93 -11.77 -12.69 4.05
C GLU A 93 -10.31 -12.27 4.21
N LYS A 94 -9.38 -13.07 3.69
CA LYS A 94 -7.96 -12.71 3.71
C LYS A 94 -7.70 -11.43 2.92
N CYS A 95 -8.35 -11.25 1.77
CA CYS A 95 -8.21 -10.05 0.95
C CYS A 95 -8.71 -8.80 1.71
N ILE A 96 -9.78 -8.93 2.50
CA ILE A 96 -10.29 -7.88 3.39
C ILE A 96 -9.24 -7.53 4.44
N MET A 97 -8.72 -8.52 5.16
CA MET A 97 -7.71 -8.29 6.21
C MET A 97 -6.45 -7.62 5.65
N ASP A 98 -5.90 -8.13 4.54
CA ASP A 98 -4.72 -7.53 3.91
C ASP A 98 -5.01 -6.08 3.43
N THR A 99 -6.25 -5.76 3.03
CA THR A 99 -6.64 -4.38 2.66
C THR A 99 -6.77 -3.48 3.90
N TYR A 100 -7.26 -3.99 5.02
CA TYR A 100 -7.33 -3.25 6.29
C TYR A 100 -5.95 -2.93 6.86
N ASP A 101 -5.03 -3.89 6.85
CA ASP A 101 -3.65 -3.69 7.31
C ASP A 101 -3.00 -2.55 6.50
N MET A 102 -3.16 -2.58 5.18
CA MET A 102 -2.68 -1.51 4.31
C MET A 102 -3.35 -0.17 4.63
N LEU A 103 -4.67 -0.13 4.86
CA LEU A 103 -5.36 1.11 5.22
C LEU A 103 -4.79 1.71 6.53
N ASP A 104 -4.53 0.89 7.54
CA ASP A 104 -3.98 1.33 8.82
C ASP A 104 -2.59 1.96 8.64
N ASP A 105 -1.71 1.30 7.88
CA ASP A 105 -0.36 1.79 7.65
C ASP A 105 -0.33 3.09 6.84
N TYR A 106 -1.18 3.24 5.81
CA TYR A 106 -1.30 4.50 5.07
C TYR A 106 -1.88 5.62 5.93
N THR A 107 -2.83 5.29 6.81
CA THR A 107 -3.41 6.27 7.74
C THR A 107 -2.37 6.76 8.73
N LYS A 108 -1.54 5.86 9.28
CA LYS A 108 -0.40 6.24 10.13
C LYS A 108 0.61 7.11 9.39
N LEU A 109 0.92 6.80 8.13
CA LEU A 109 1.80 7.66 7.35
C LEU A 109 1.18 9.06 7.20
N TYR A 110 -0.08 9.13 6.78
CA TYR A 110 -0.79 10.39 6.55
C TYR A 110 -0.82 11.31 7.77
N THR A 111 -0.97 10.75 8.98
CA THR A 111 -1.01 11.53 10.22
C THR A 111 0.35 12.05 10.65
N ASN A 112 1.44 11.37 10.27
CA ASN A 112 2.80 11.71 10.68
C ASN A 112 3.58 12.52 9.62
N ILE A 113 3.11 12.60 8.37
CA ILE A 113 3.74 13.45 7.34
C ILE A 113 3.22 14.89 7.39
N GLU A 114 4.15 15.83 7.34
CA GLU A 114 3.86 17.25 7.10
C GLU A 114 3.55 17.49 5.61
N ASP A 115 2.71 18.48 5.34
CA ASP A 115 2.21 18.79 3.99
C ASP A 115 3.23 19.57 3.14
N LYS A 116 4.52 19.25 3.27
CA LYS A 116 5.60 20.04 2.68
C LYS A 116 5.78 19.79 1.18
N ASP A 117 5.27 18.68 0.66
CA ASP A 117 5.64 18.21 -0.68
C ASP A 117 4.47 17.64 -1.51
N GLY A 118 3.21 17.88 -1.13
CA GLY A 118 2.03 17.47 -1.92
C GLY A 118 1.76 15.96 -1.98
N TYR A 119 2.59 15.13 -1.34
CA TYR A 119 2.37 13.68 -1.23
C TYR A 119 1.21 13.32 -0.31
N LYS A 120 0.82 14.25 0.57
CA LYS A 120 -0.28 14.06 1.50
C LYS A 120 -1.61 13.83 0.77
N ASP A 121 -1.85 14.54 -0.33
CA ASP A 121 -3.02 14.34 -1.19
C ASP A 121 -3.00 12.97 -1.88
N MET A 122 -1.82 12.54 -2.35
CA MET A 122 -1.62 11.21 -2.95
C MET A 122 -1.92 10.10 -1.94
N ILE A 123 -1.36 10.19 -0.72
CA ILE A 123 -1.63 9.22 0.34
C ILE A 123 -3.11 9.25 0.73
N PHE A 124 -3.72 10.43 0.80
CA PHE A 124 -5.15 10.56 1.09
C PHE A 124 -6.04 9.92 0.02
N GLU A 125 -5.70 10.09 -1.26
CA GLU A 125 -6.40 9.42 -2.36
C GLU A 125 -6.33 7.89 -2.21
N ILE A 126 -5.15 7.35 -1.87
CA ILE A 126 -4.98 5.91 -1.63
C ILE A 126 -5.87 5.44 -0.47
N ILE A 127 -5.89 6.18 0.65
CA ILE A 127 -6.74 5.88 1.81
C ILE A 127 -8.23 5.82 1.41
N GLN A 128 -8.71 6.80 0.64
CA GLN A 128 -10.10 6.83 0.19
C GLN A 128 -10.45 5.64 -0.70
N ASP A 129 -9.54 5.24 -1.59
CA ASP A 129 -9.74 4.07 -2.43
C ASP A 129 -9.73 2.78 -1.61
N LEU A 130 -8.84 2.63 -0.63
CA LEU A 130 -8.81 1.46 0.26
C LEU A 130 -10.10 1.34 1.10
N GLN A 131 -10.62 2.45 1.64
CA GLN A 131 -11.89 2.46 2.36
C GLN A 131 -13.07 2.00 1.48
N LYS A 132 -13.10 2.43 0.21
CA LYS A 132 -14.10 1.98 -0.77
C LYS A 132 -13.93 0.50 -1.11
N ASN A 133 -12.69 0.05 -1.30
CA ASN A 133 -12.38 -1.36 -1.57
C ASN A 133 -12.86 -2.24 -0.42
N ILE A 134 -12.58 -1.89 0.84
CA ILE A 134 -13.07 -2.61 2.02
C ILE A 134 -14.60 -2.73 2.02
N SER A 135 -15.29 -1.62 1.76
CA SER A 135 -16.76 -1.61 1.71
C SER A 135 -17.29 -2.58 0.64
N MET A 136 -16.64 -2.64 -0.53
CA MET A 136 -17.00 -3.57 -1.60
C MET A 136 -16.65 -5.03 -1.27
N LEU A 137 -15.49 -5.28 -0.67
CA LEU A 137 -15.08 -6.63 -0.28
C LEU A 137 -16.03 -7.21 0.77
N ASN A 138 -16.53 -6.39 1.71
CA ASN A 138 -17.55 -6.83 2.66
C ASN A 138 -18.85 -7.27 1.97
N LEU A 139 -19.24 -6.63 0.86
CA LEU A 139 -20.40 -7.08 0.06
C LEU A 139 -20.14 -8.43 -0.60
N VAL A 140 -18.93 -8.62 -1.14
CA VAL A 140 -18.49 -9.90 -1.73
C VAL A 140 -18.54 -11.01 -0.68
N TYR A 141 -17.95 -10.78 0.49
CA TYR A 141 -17.90 -11.74 1.59
C TYR A 141 -19.31 -12.12 2.09
N MET A 142 -20.20 -11.13 2.30
CA MET A 142 -21.60 -11.41 2.69
C MET A 142 -22.40 -12.17 1.62
N GLY A 143 -22.01 -12.07 0.34
CA GLY A 143 -22.62 -12.82 -0.77
C GLY A 143 -22.06 -14.23 -0.97
N GLU A 144 -21.07 -14.65 -0.17
CA GLU A 144 -20.55 -16.02 -0.16
C GLU A 144 -21.28 -16.94 0.82
N GLU A 145 -22.02 -16.39 1.80
CA GLU A 145 -22.91 -17.13 2.72
C GLU A 145 -24.24 -17.54 2.06
#